data_AF-A0A4S1G9Z9-F1
#
_entry.id   AF-A0A4S1G9Z9-F1
#
_cell.length_a   1.000
_cell.length_b   1.000
_cell.length_c   1.000
_cell.angle_alpha   90.00
_cell.angle_beta   90.00
_cell.angle_gamma   90.00
#
_symmetry.space_group_name_H-M   'P 1'
#
loop_
_entity.id
_entity.type
_entity.pdbx_description
1 polymer ?
#
loop_
_entity_poly.entity_id
_entity_poly.type
_entity_poly.pdbx_seq_one_letter_code
_entity_poly.pdbx_strand_id
1 'polypeptide(L)' 'MPQRSAGLLIYRRTGGVFEFLLVHPGGPFWARKDEGAWSIPKGLVDESEDELAAARREAE' A
#
# COMPACT_ATOMS: atom_id res chain seq x y z
N MET A 1 -17.51 -12.35 -7.00
CA MET A 1 -16.89 -11.15 -7.61
C MET A 1 -15.41 -11.14 -7.19
N PRO A 2 -14.48 -10.63 -8.01
CA PRO A 2 -13.08 -10.54 -7.61
C PRO A 2 -12.94 -9.61 -6.38
N GLN A 3 -12.07 -9.97 -5.44
CA GLN A 3 -11.70 -9.07 -4.35
C GLN A 3 -11.01 -7.84 -4.92
N ARG A 4 -11.37 -6.66 -4.42
CA ARG A 4 -10.82 -5.37 -4.84
C ARG A 4 -9.90 -4.86 -3.75
N SER A 5 -8.78 -4.27 -4.17
CA SER A 5 -7.86 -3.58 -3.27
C SER A 5 -7.63 -2.16 -3.75
N ALA A 6 -7.41 -1.25 -2.82
CA ALA A 6 -7.08 0.14 -3.10
C ALA A 6 -5.90 0.58 -2.24
N GLY A 7 -5.14 1.58 -2.71
CA GLY A 7 -3.96 2.08 -2.03
C GLY A 7 -3.54 3.45 -2.54
N LEU A 8 -2.65 4.10 -1.79
CA LEU A 8 -2.15 5.44 -2.10
C LEU A 8 -0.67 5.40 -2.50
N LEU A 9 -0.34 6.02 -3.63
CA LEU A 9 1.06 6.30 -3.98
C LEU A 9 1.53 7.53 -3.21
N ILE A 10 2.01 7.32 -1.99
CA ILE A 10 2.51 8.39 -1.13
C ILE A 10 3.88 8.82 -1.62
N TYR A 11 4.06 10.13 -1.80
CA TYR A 11 5.32 10.70 -2.23
C TYR A 11 5.68 11.94 -1.40
N ARG A 12 6.97 12.25 -1.36
CA ARG A 12 7.47 13.56 -0.94
C ARG A 12 8.43 14.12 -1.98
N ARG A 13 8.57 15.44 -2.01
CA ARG A 13 9.56 16.12 -2.83
C ARG A 13 10.65 16.68 -1.94
N THR A 14 11.89 16.27 -2.17
CA THR A 14 13.07 16.74 -1.42
C THR A 14 14.26 16.82 -2.36
N GLY A 15 15.11 17.84 -2.20
CA GLY A 15 16.30 18.00 -3.08
C GLY A 15 16.00 18.06 -4.58
N GLY A 16 14.79 18.46 -4.99
CA GLY A 16 14.37 18.46 -6.39
C GLY A 16 13.92 17.10 -6.95
N VAL A 17 13.98 16.03 -6.16
CA VAL A 17 13.58 14.67 -6.57
C VAL A 17 12.28 14.22 -5.88
N PHE A 18 11.61 13.24 -6.48
CA PHE A 18 10.49 12.53 -5.86
C PHE A 18 11.00 11.30 -5.12
N GLU A 19 10.54 11.14 -3.89
CA GLU A 19 10.72 9.92 -3.12
C GLU A 19 9.34 9.32 -2.84
N PHE A 20 9.23 8.00 -2.93
CA PHE A 20 7.98 7.27 -2.76
C PHE A 20 8.08 6.34 -1.56
N LEU A 21 6.99 6.26 -0.77
CA LEU A 21 6.93 5.33 0.34
C LEU A 21 6.59 3.93 -0.18
N LEU A 22 7.51 2.99 0.05
CA LEU A 22 7.27 1.57 -0.16
C LEU A 22 7.19 0.86 1.18
N VAL A 23 6.26 -0.08 1.28
CA VAL A 23 6.04 -0.94 2.44
C VAL A 23 6.49 -2.35 2.08
N HIS A 24 7.28 -2.96 2.96
CA HIS A 24 7.55 -4.38 2.91
C HIS A 24 6.50 -5.12 3.73
N PRO A 25 5.68 -6.01 3.14
CA PRO A 25 4.67 -6.75 3.88
C PRO A 25 5.30 -7.57 5.02
N GLY A 26 4.67 -7.51 6.19
CA GLY A 26 5.08 -8.30 7.35
C GLY A 26 4.51 -9.72 7.35
N GLY A 27 4.83 -10.48 8.39
CA GLY A 27 4.25 -11.80 8.66
C GLY A 27 5.04 -12.99 8.09
N PRO A 28 4.72 -14.22 8.52
CA PRO A 28 5.56 -15.40 8.26
C PRO A 28 5.76 -15.70 6.78
N PHE A 29 4.77 -15.37 5.94
CA PHE A 29 4.85 -15.59 4.50
C PHE A 29 5.89 -14.70 3.80
N TRP A 30 6.10 -13.48 4.31
CA TRP A 30 6.96 -12.46 3.69
C TRP A 30 8.33 -12.32 4.35
N ALA A 31 8.57 -12.98 5.48
CA ALA A 31 9.77 -12.84 6.31
C ALA A 31 11.14 -13.07 5.63
N ARG A 32 11.17 -13.68 4.44
CA ARG A 32 12.40 -13.93 3.66
C ARG A 32 12.23 -13.57 2.17
N LYS A 33 11.28 -12.69 1.87
CA LYS A 33 10.90 -12.33 0.50
C LYS A 33 11.12 -10.84 0.26
N ASP A 34 12.36 -10.39 0.34
CA ASP A 34 12.66 -8.97 0.15
C ASP A 34 12.56 -8.54 -1.32
N GLU A 35 12.99 -9.40 -2.25
CA GLU A 35 12.92 -9.10 -3.68
C GLU A 35 11.48 -9.23 -4.19
N GLY A 36 10.97 -8.14 -4.78
CA GLY A 36 9.65 -8.12 -5.42
C GLY A 36 8.44 -8.07 -4.48
N ALA A 37 8.63 -8.04 -3.16
CA ALA A 37 7.51 -7.95 -2.20
C ALA A 37 7.12 -6.51 -1.82
N TRP A 38 7.91 -5.52 -2.21
CA TRP A 38 7.63 -4.12 -1.90
C TRP A 38 6.40 -3.61 -2.65
N SER A 39 5.54 -2.86 -1.95
CA SER A 39 4.34 -2.27 -2.52
C SER A 39 4.04 -0.91 -1.92
N ILE A 40 3.03 -0.22 -2.44
CA ILE A 40 2.45 0.96 -1.78
C ILE A 40 1.60 0.51 -0.57
N PRO A 41 1.33 1.39 0.41
CA PRO A 41 0.27 1.16 1.38
C PRO A 41 -1.05 0.88 0.65
N LYS A 42 -1.61 -0.30 0.88
CA LYS A 42 -2.84 -0.77 0.23
C LYS A 42 -3.46 -1.91 1.03
N GLY A 43 -4.76 -2.08 0.87
CA GLY A 43 -5.49 -3.20 1.44
C GLY A 43 -6.78 -3.50 0.70
N LEU A 44 -7.56 -4.42 1.24
CA LEU A 44 -8.84 -4.82 0.69
C LEU A 44 -9.88 -3.71 0.90
N VAL A 45 -10.78 -3.57 -0.06
CA VAL A 45 -11.95 -2.71 0.05
C VAL A 45 -13.04 -3.49 0.77
N ASP A 46 -13.49 -2.99 1.93
CA ASP A 46 -14.60 -3.58 2.67
C ASP A 46 -15.97 -3.25 2.04
N GLU A 47 -17.00 -4.00 2.39
CA GLU A 47 -18.35 -3.84 1.80
C GLU A 47 -18.99 -2.47 2.09
N SER A 48 -18.55 -1.79 3.15
CA SER A 48 -19.12 -0.52 3.61
C SER A 48 -18.35 0.72 3.14
N GLU A 49 -17.29 0.56 2.36
CA GLU A 49 -16.42 1.67 1.96
C GLU A 49 -16.14 1.67 0.45
N ASP A 50 -15.78 2.84 -0.08
CA ASP A 50 -15.28 2.98 -1.44
C ASP A 50 -13.75 2.81 -1.49
N GLU A 51 -13.19 2.76 -2.70
CA GLU A 51 -11.75 2.57 -2.90
C GLU A 51 -10.89 3.66 -2.24
N LEU A 52 -11.36 4.90 -2.22
CA LEU A 52 -10.59 6.00 -1.63
C LEU A 52 -10.59 5.92 -0.11
N ALA A 53 -11.73 5.60 0.50
CA ALA A 53 -11.86 5.37 1.92
C ALA A 53 -10.96 4.20 2.38
N ALA A 54 -10.99 3.07 1.68
CA ALA A 54 -10.11 1.94 1.94
C ALA A 54 -8.63 2.31 1.82
N ALA A 55 -8.26 3.04 0.76
CA ALA A 55 -6.88 3.47 0.52
C ALA A 55 -6.37 4.43 1.61
N ARG A 56 -7.22 5.28 2.18
CA ARG A 56 -6.87 6.16 3.31
C ARG A 56 -6.69 5.37 4.60
N ARG A 57 -7.63 4.48 4.93
CA ARG A 57 -7.58 3.62 6.13
C ARG A 57 -6.31 2.76 6.19
N GLU A 58 -5.89 2.20 5.07
CA GLU A 58 -4.68 1.36 4.95
C GLU A 58 -3.37 2.17 4.95
N ALA A 59 -3.45 3.50 4.94
CA ALA A 59 -2.32 4.42 4.96
C ALA A 59 -2.19 5.20 6.28
N GLU A 60 -3.10 4.98 7.24
CA GLU A 60 -3.04 5.53 8.61
C GLU A 60 -2.17 4.64 9.53
#